data_AF-A0A974ASA6-F1
#
_entry.id   AF-A0A974ASA6-F1
#
_cell.length_a   1.000
_cell.length_b   1.000
_cell.length_c   1.000
_cell.angle_alpha   90.00
_cell.angle_beta   90.00
_cell.angle_gamma   90.00
#
_symmetry.space_group_name_H-M   'P 1'
#
loop_
_entity.id
_entity.type
_entity.pdbx_description
1 polymer ?
#
loop_
_entity_poly.entity_id
_entity_poly.type
_entity_poly.pdbx_seq_one_letter_code
_entity_poly.pdbx_strand_id
1 'polypeptide(L)'
;MSPSAPSDLSRCRVALAGCWTTAERTVWSATAACEQPIVRVSLLISDGTAQWSKSTRLGPEAEAVRLALGVDPADRAHVIIACGPASPPVRLAAPDVRPPLADEITIETGVVTTLCRFDSAPVVEIAVLFLATSDVRFGRNRLWRLAPSRATHVEEPLRGILCGGRSSECRWTG
;
A
#
# COMPACT_ATOMS: atom_id res chain seq x y z
N MET A 1 -0.09 -13.87 -10.46
CA MET A 1 -0.70 -12.91 -11.41
C MET A 1 -1.41 -11.87 -10.58
N SER A 2 -0.87 -10.65 -10.47
CA SER A 2 -1.51 -9.60 -9.68
C SER A 2 -2.97 -9.43 -10.12
N PRO A 3 -3.95 -9.45 -9.19
CA PRO A 3 -5.35 -9.32 -9.55
C PRO A 3 -5.57 -8.02 -10.32
N SER A 4 -6.01 -8.12 -11.57
CA SER A 4 -6.29 -6.98 -12.43
C SER A 4 -7.55 -6.28 -11.95
N ALA A 5 -7.46 -4.99 -11.59
CA ALA A 5 -8.68 -4.25 -11.29
C ALA A 5 -9.48 -3.98 -12.58
N PRO A 6 -10.81 -3.83 -12.49
CA PRO A 6 -11.68 -3.72 -13.64
C PRO A 6 -11.36 -2.53 -14.55
N SER A 7 -11.77 -2.63 -15.82
CA SER A 7 -11.66 -1.60 -16.87
C SER A 7 -12.32 -0.26 -16.51
N ASP A 8 -13.16 -0.27 -15.49
CA ASP A 8 -14.08 0.80 -15.16
C ASP A 8 -13.56 1.78 -14.11
N LEU A 9 -12.40 1.51 -13.50
CA LEU A 9 -11.76 2.48 -12.60
C LEU A 9 -11.05 3.56 -13.42
N SER A 10 -11.09 4.80 -12.92
CA SER A 10 -10.38 5.91 -13.55
C SER A 10 -8.88 5.58 -13.58
N ARG A 11 -8.26 5.77 -14.75
CA ARG A 11 -6.83 5.54 -14.98
C ARG A 11 -6.12 6.88 -15.08
N CYS A 12 -5.35 7.21 -14.05
CA CYS A 12 -4.54 8.42 -13.99
C CYS A 12 -3.13 8.04 -13.56
N ARG A 13 -2.15 8.76 -14.11
CA ARG A 13 -0.75 8.61 -13.74
C ARG A 13 -0.53 9.22 -12.36
N VAL A 14 0.10 8.46 -11.48
CA VAL A 14 0.57 8.86 -10.17
C VAL A 14 2.09 8.78 -10.18
N ALA A 15 2.76 9.92 -10.00
CA ALA A 15 4.20 9.96 -9.81
C ALA A 15 4.48 9.83 -8.31
N LEU A 16 5.21 8.79 -7.92
CA LEU A 16 5.61 8.53 -6.53
C LEU A 16 7.10 8.82 -6.41
N ALA A 17 7.46 9.85 -5.66
CA ALA A 17 8.83 10.24 -5.39
C ALA A 17 9.16 9.93 -3.93
N GLY A 18 10.15 9.07 -3.69
CA GLY A 18 10.49 8.59 -2.36
C GLY A 18 11.98 8.63 -2.06
N CYS A 19 12.29 8.64 -0.77
CA CYS A 19 13.67 8.55 -0.30
C CYS A 19 13.72 7.91 1.08
N TRP A 20 14.90 7.40 1.43
CA TRP A 20 15.21 6.98 2.79
C TRP A 20 15.58 8.20 3.63
N THR A 21 14.84 8.48 4.70
CA THR A 21 14.90 9.77 5.41
C THR A 21 15.76 9.78 6.66
N THR A 22 16.35 8.65 7.06
CA THR A 22 17.24 8.56 8.23
C THR A 22 18.64 8.14 7.80
N ALA A 23 19.67 8.54 8.56
CA ALA A 23 21.04 8.08 8.35
C ALA A 23 21.12 6.53 8.41
N GLU A 24 20.29 5.93 9.26
CA GLU A 24 20.12 4.48 9.41
C GLU A 24 19.23 3.84 8.33
N ARG A 25 18.64 4.67 7.45
CA ARG A 25 17.71 4.28 6.39
C ARG A 25 16.64 3.32 6.89
N THR A 26 16.02 3.67 8.01
CA THR A 26 14.96 2.93 8.71
C THR A 26 13.57 3.33 8.24
N VAL A 27 13.42 4.50 7.62
CA VAL A 27 12.13 4.95 7.07
C VAL A 27 12.33 5.36 5.63
N TRP A 28 11.54 4.76 4.75
CA TRP A 28 11.33 5.24 3.39
C TRP A 28 9.98 5.93 3.34
N SER A 29 9.96 7.18 2.89
CA SER A 29 8.74 7.94 2.71
C SER A 29 8.67 8.42 1.27
N ALA A 30 7.47 8.45 0.73
CA ALA A 30 7.22 8.95 -0.59
C ALA A 30 5.98 9.84 -0.66
N THR A 31 6.10 10.83 -1.53
CA THR A 31 5.06 11.76 -1.91
C THR A 31 4.47 11.31 -3.23
N ALA A 32 3.14 11.26 -3.32
CA ALA A 32 2.47 11.06 -4.61
C ALA A 32 2.04 12.41 -5.17
N ALA A 33 2.29 12.59 -6.45
CA ALA A 33 1.76 13.66 -7.27
C ALA A 33 0.78 13.07 -8.31
N CYS A 34 -0.41 13.66 -8.40
CA CYS A 34 -1.44 13.28 -9.37
C CYS A 34 -2.24 14.53 -9.74
N GLU A 35 -2.70 14.61 -10.99
CA GLU A 35 -3.51 15.73 -11.50
C GLU A 35 -4.83 15.92 -10.74
N GLN A 36 -5.29 14.87 -10.05
CA GLN A 36 -6.52 14.87 -9.29
C GLN A 36 -6.32 14.30 -7.88
N PRO A 37 -7.21 14.63 -6.92
CA PRO A 37 -7.15 14.05 -5.59
C PRO A 37 -7.35 12.53 -5.65
N ILE A 38 -6.54 11.81 -4.89
CA ILE A 38 -6.51 10.34 -4.83
C ILE A 38 -6.74 9.82 -3.41
N VAL A 39 -7.02 8.53 -3.31
CA VAL A 39 -6.92 7.74 -2.08
C VAL A 39 -6.00 6.56 -2.32
N ARG A 40 -5.50 5.96 -1.25
CA ARG A 40 -4.54 4.87 -1.30
C ARG A 40 -4.99 3.71 -0.41
N VAL A 41 -4.72 2.50 -0.88
CA VAL A 41 -4.59 1.29 -0.08
C VAL A 41 -3.13 0.88 -0.03
N SER A 42 -2.62 0.65 1.17
CA SER A 42 -1.35 -0.01 1.41
C SER A 42 -1.59 -1.49 1.68
N LEU A 43 -0.78 -2.36 1.09
CA LEU A 43 -0.84 -3.80 1.30
C LEU A 43 0.53 -4.32 1.73
N LEU A 44 0.54 -5.13 2.78
CA LEU A 44 1.64 -6.00 3.16
C LEU A 44 1.16 -7.43 2.94
N ILE A 45 1.79 -8.12 2.00
CA ILE A 45 1.42 -9.47 1.57
C ILE A 45 2.50 -10.44 2.02
N SER A 46 2.11 -11.51 2.70
CA SER A 46 2.99 -12.58 3.18
C SER A 46 2.19 -13.87 3.34
N ASP A 47 2.74 -15.01 2.93
CA ASP A 47 2.14 -16.35 3.10
C ASP A 47 0.64 -16.43 2.74
N GLY A 48 0.27 -15.91 1.58
CA GLY A 48 -1.11 -15.96 1.10
C GLY A 48 -2.09 -15.14 1.93
N THR A 49 -1.58 -14.17 2.69
CA THR A 49 -2.36 -13.22 3.50
C THR A 49 -1.95 -11.80 3.14
N ALA A 50 -2.91 -10.88 3.13
CA ALA A 50 -2.66 -9.45 2.98
C ALA A 50 -3.21 -8.68 4.17
N GLN A 51 -2.32 -7.99 4.87
CA GLN A 51 -2.67 -6.93 5.81
C GLN A 51 -2.77 -5.63 5.04
N TRP A 52 -3.84 -4.87 5.25
CA TRP A 52 -4.10 -3.68 4.44
C TRP A 52 -4.57 -2.50 5.27
N SER A 53 -4.30 -1.30 4.77
CA SER A 53 -4.76 -0.05 5.35
C SER A 53 -5.15 0.98 4.28
N LYS A 54 -6.20 1.75 4.54
CA LYS A 54 -6.69 2.84 3.68
C LYS A 54 -6.23 4.19 4.22
N SER A 55 -5.78 5.05 3.31
CA SER A 55 -5.55 6.45 3.63
C SER A 55 -6.86 7.21 3.84
N THR A 56 -6.78 8.42 4.35
CA THR A 56 -7.83 9.43 4.09
C THR A 56 -7.70 9.98 2.67
N ARG A 57 -8.55 10.93 2.30
CA ARG A 57 -8.34 11.72 1.07
C ARG A 57 -6.95 12.34 1.09
N LEU A 58 -6.20 12.13 0.01
CA LEU A 58 -4.91 12.77 -0.23
C LEU A 58 -5.13 13.97 -1.16
N GLY A 59 -4.41 15.05 -0.92
CA GLY A 59 -4.36 16.18 -1.84
C GLY A 59 -3.63 15.81 -3.15
N PRO A 60 -3.58 16.72 -4.13
CA PRO A 60 -2.81 16.53 -5.37
C PRO A 60 -1.32 16.27 -5.12
N GLU A 61 -0.79 16.86 -4.04
CA GLU A 61 0.54 16.61 -3.50
C GLU A 61 0.40 16.27 -2.02
N ALA A 62 0.67 15.02 -1.66
CA ALA A 62 0.60 14.59 -0.27
C ALA A 62 1.58 13.44 0.00
N GLU A 63 2.02 13.35 1.25
CA GLU A 63 2.68 12.14 1.75
C GLU A 63 1.74 10.96 1.48
N ALA A 64 2.18 10.08 0.60
CA ALA A 64 1.34 9.06 0.02
C ALA A 64 1.77 7.69 0.47
N VAL A 65 3.04 7.44 0.73
CA VAL A 65 3.50 6.15 1.24
C VAL A 65 4.52 6.40 2.33
N ARG A 66 4.38 5.66 3.42
CA ARG A 66 5.40 5.60 4.46
C ARG A 66 5.66 4.15 4.77
N LEU A 67 6.85 3.70 4.42
CA LEU A 67 7.40 2.41 4.78
C LEU A 67 8.38 2.61 5.93
N ALA A 68 8.05 2.09 7.11
CA ALA A 68 8.98 2.04 8.22
C ALA A 68 9.53 0.61 8.36
N LEU A 69 10.85 0.52 8.54
CA LEU A 69 11.62 -0.66 8.91
C LEU A 69 12.21 -0.38 10.29
N GLY A 70 11.51 -0.82 11.34
CA GLY A 70 12.06 -0.85 12.69
C GLY A 70 12.94 -2.09 12.84
N VAL A 71 14.10 -1.97 13.48
CA VAL A 71 14.91 -3.14 13.85
C VAL A 71 14.76 -3.32 15.37
N ASP A 72 14.46 -4.52 15.83
CA ASP A 72 14.52 -4.82 17.26
C ASP A 72 15.99 -4.78 17.71
N PRO A 73 16.36 -3.91 18.67
CA PRO A 73 17.74 -3.83 19.14
C PRO A 73 18.22 -5.13 19.82
N ALA A 74 17.30 -5.96 20.32
CA ALA A 74 17.62 -7.26 20.93
C ALA A 74 17.73 -8.40 19.90
N ASP A 75 17.01 -8.32 18.78
CA ASP A 75 17.10 -9.27 17.65
C ASP A 75 17.08 -8.50 16.33
N ARG A 76 18.26 -8.24 15.75
CA ARG A 76 18.33 -7.46 14.51
C ARG A 76 17.64 -8.15 13.32
N ALA A 77 17.36 -9.45 13.39
CA ALA A 77 16.59 -10.16 12.36
C ALA A 77 15.07 -9.89 12.50
N HIS A 78 14.63 -9.40 13.65
CA HIS A 78 13.27 -8.95 13.86
C HIS A 78 13.12 -7.51 13.34
N VAL A 79 12.50 -7.41 12.16
CA VAL A 79 12.17 -6.12 11.56
C VAL A 79 10.68 -5.87 11.68
N ILE A 80 10.28 -4.64 11.98
CA ILE A 80 8.88 -4.21 12.01
C ILE A 80 8.62 -3.45 10.72
N ILE A 81 7.70 -3.95 9.90
CA ILE A 81 7.33 -3.32 8.63
C ILE A 81 5.96 -2.65 8.80
N ALA A 82 5.89 -1.34 8.60
CA ALA A 82 4.63 -0.61 8.62
C ALA A 82 4.42 0.17 7.31
N CYS A 83 3.20 0.10 6.76
CA CYS A 83 2.78 0.85 5.58
C CYS A 83 1.53 1.68 5.88
N GLY A 84 1.73 2.92 6.34
CA GLY A 84 0.65 3.79 6.85
C GLY A 84 0.47 3.70 8.38
N PRO A 85 -0.77 3.75 8.93
CA PRO A 85 -0.99 3.49 10.36
C PRO A 85 -0.48 2.09 10.69
N ALA A 86 0.25 1.96 11.79
CA ALA A 86 1.08 0.81 12.14
C ALA A 86 0.43 -0.54 11.80
N SER A 87 1.06 -1.28 10.88
CA SER A 87 0.75 -2.70 10.68
C SER A 87 1.38 -3.51 11.81
N PRO A 88 0.82 -4.68 12.15
CA PRO A 88 1.50 -5.67 12.98
C PRO A 88 2.93 -5.93 12.46
N PRO A 89 3.91 -6.17 13.35
CA PRO A 89 5.29 -6.45 12.95
C PRO A 89 5.37 -7.74 12.11
N VAL A 90 6.28 -7.77 11.13
CA VAL A 90 6.51 -8.94 10.26
C VAL A 90 8.00 -9.26 10.19
N ARG A 91 8.37 -10.46 10.61
CA ARG A 91 9.76 -10.91 10.73
C ARG A 91 10.42 -11.08 9.35
N LEU A 92 11.62 -10.53 9.18
CA LEU A 92 12.46 -10.76 8.00
C LEU A 92 13.47 -11.88 8.24
N ALA A 93 13.99 -12.50 7.16
CA ALA A 93 14.96 -13.59 7.27
C ALA A 93 16.37 -13.13 7.65
N ALA A 94 16.72 -11.88 7.35
CA ALA A 94 18.03 -11.34 7.61
C ALA A 94 17.94 -9.92 8.19
N PRO A 95 18.81 -9.61 9.18
CA PRO A 95 18.94 -8.27 9.71
C PRO A 95 19.36 -7.30 8.61
N ASP A 96 18.96 -6.05 8.75
CA ASP A 96 19.41 -4.94 7.90
C ASP A 96 19.10 -5.05 6.40
N VAL A 97 18.32 -6.05 5.97
CA VAL A 97 17.86 -6.12 4.57
C VAL A 97 17.03 -4.89 4.25
N ARG A 98 17.43 -4.20 3.20
CA ARG A 98 16.68 -3.10 2.60
C ARG A 98 16.24 -3.54 1.22
N PRO A 99 14.93 -3.50 0.94
CA PRO A 99 14.49 -3.90 -0.37
C PRO A 99 14.87 -2.78 -1.36
N PRO A 100 15.17 -3.11 -2.62
CA PRO A 100 15.37 -2.09 -3.63
C PRO A 100 14.06 -1.30 -3.80
N LEU A 101 14.12 0.01 -3.54
CA LEU A 101 13.05 0.95 -3.81
C LEU A 101 13.64 2.05 -4.68
N ALA A 102 13.01 2.31 -5.83
CA ALA A 102 13.40 3.41 -6.70
C ALA A 102 13.00 4.74 -6.06
N ASP A 103 13.80 5.77 -6.34
CA ASP A 103 13.51 7.14 -5.88
C ASP A 103 12.30 7.72 -6.62
N GLU A 104 12.03 7.24 -7.84
CA GLU A 104 10.86 7.62 -8.63
C GLU A 104 10.16 6.37 -9.19
N ILE A 105 8.85 6.29 -8.99
CA ILE A 105 7.99 5.20 -9.47
C ILE A 105 6.77 5.83 -10.14
N THR A 106 6.45 5.39 -11.36
CA THR A 106 5.18 5.75 -12.01
C THR A 106 4.17 4.63 -11.78
N ILE A 107 3.02 4.99 -11.23
CA ILE A 107 1.92 4.08 -10.90
C ILE A 107 0.66 4.56 -11.63
N GLU A 108 -0.22 3.63 -11.99
CA GLU A 108 -1.55 3.95 -12.52
C GLU A 108 -2.61 3.70 -11.44
N THR A 109 -3.57 4.63 -11.29
CA THR A 109 -4.74 4.39 -10.43
C THR A 109 -5.55 3.20 -10.92
N GLY A 110 -6.15 2.45 -10.00
CA GLY A 110 -6.85 1.22 -10.32
C GLY A 110 -5.90 0.05 -10.62
N VAL A 111 -4.60 0.13 -10.33
CA VAL A 111 -3.68 -1.02 -10.40
C VAL A 111 -3.03 -1.25 -9.04
N VAL A 112 -3.05 -2.51 -8.58
CA VAL A 112 -2.21 -2.93 -7.46
C VAL A 112 -0.78 -3.03 -7.97
N THR A 113 0.09 -2.16 -7.48
CA THR A 113 1.50 -2.09 -7.88
C THR A 113 2.39 -2.50 -6.72
N THR A 114 3.22 -3.51 -6.93
CA THR A 114 4.26 -3.91 -5.97
C THR A 114 5.36 -2.85 -5.98
N LEU A 115 5.61 -2.24 -4.82
CA LEU A 115 6.68 -1.29 -4.63
C LEU A 115 8.01 -2.01 -4.40
N CYS A 116 7.99 -3.03 -3.55
CA CYS A 116 9.17 -3.80 -3.24
C CYS A 116 8.84 -5.17 -2.66
N ARG A 117 9.86 -6.03 -2.62
CA ARG A 117 9.80 -7.40 -2.10
C ARG A 117 11.01 -7.65 -1.22
N PHE A 118 10.77 -8.31 -0.10
CA PHE A 118 11.79 -8.83 0.78
C PHE A 118 11.91 -10.33 0.54
N ASP A 119 13.12 -10.75 0.17
CA ASP A 119 13.45 -12.17 0.08
C ASP A 119 13.73 -12.69 1.49
N SER A 120 12.63 -12.93 2.21
CA SER A 120 12.61 -13.48 3.56
C SER A 120 11.86 -14.81 3.62
N ALA A 121 11.85 -15.43 4.80
CA ALA A 121 11.08 -16.61 5.13
C ALA A 121 10.16 -16.25 6.31
N PRO A 122 8.90 -15.86 6.06
CA PRO A 122 8.23 -15.86 4.75
C PRO A 122 8.58 -14.68 3.85
N VAL A 123 8.30 -14.80 2.55
CA VAL A 123 8.47 -13.70 1.59
C VAL A 123 7.45 -12.61 1.90
N VAL A 124 7.92 -11.36 1.96
CA VAL A 124 7.07 -10.20 2.18
C VAL A 124 7.05 -9.30 0.94
N GLU A 125 5.86 -8.98 0.44
CA GLU A 125 5.66 -8.01 -0.63
C GLU A 125 4.92 -6.77 -0.11
N ILE A 126 5.41 -5.60 -0.48
CA ILE A 126 4.75 -4.33 -0.20
C ILE A 126 4.16 -3.82 -1.50
N ALA A 127 2.84 -3.67 -1.52
CA ALA A 127 2.11 -3.17 -2.67
C ALA A 127 1.23 -1.98 -2.28
N VAL A 128 0.87 -1.19 -3.28
CA VAL A 128 -0.06 -0.08 -3.14
C VAL A 128 -1.10 -0.11 -4.25
N LEU A 129 -2.28 0.41 -3.94
CA LEU A 129 -3.30 0.72 -4.92
C LEU A 129 -3.75 2.16 -4.70
N PHE A 130 -3.62 2.99 -5.74
CA PHE A 130 -4.23 4.31 -5.76
C PHE A 130 -5.58 4.27 -6.46
N LEU A 131 -6.54 5.06 -6.01
CA LEU A 131 -7.82 5.28 -6.67
C LEU A 131 -8.07 6.77 -6.81
N ALA A 132 -8.68 7.15 -7.93
CA ALA A 132 -9.23 8.48 -8.09
C ALA A 132 -10.34 8.72 -7.05
N THR A 133 -10.42 9.94 -6.52
CA THR A 133 -11.52 10.28 -5.61
C THR A 133 -12.90 10.26 -6.27
N SER A 134 -12.96 10.35 -7.61
CA SER A 134 -14.19 10.16 -8.41
C SER A 134 -14.76 8.75 -8.34
N ASP A 135 -13.92 7.74 -8.07
CA ASP A 135 -14.33 6.32 -8.03
C ASP A 135 -14.83 5.88 -6.65
N VAL A 136 -14.71 6.73 -5.63
CA VAL A 136 -15.03 6.39 -4.24
C VAL A 136 -16.10 7.31 -3.66
N ARG A 137 -16.78 6.82 -2.62
CA ARG A 137 -17.70 7.60 -1.80
C ARG A 137 -17.11 7.81 -0.41
N PHE A 138 -17.13 9.04 0.06
CA PHE A 138 -16.73 9.39 1.41
C PHE A 138 -17.93 9.30 2.36
N GLY A 139 -17.76 8.56 3.44
CA GLY A 139 -18.71 8.48 4.54
C GLY A 139 -18.29 9.32 5.74
N ARG A 140 -18.92 9.06 6.88
CA ARG A 140 -18.56 9.67 8.17
C ARG A 140 -17.11 9.33 8.56
N ASN A 141 -16.47 10.20 9.34
CA ASN A 141 -15.10 10.03 9.82
C ASN A 141 -14.02 9.97 8.72
N ARG A 142 -14.28 10.47 7.50
CA ARG A 142 -13.35 10.40 6.36
C ARG A 142 -13.03 8.97 5.88
N LEU A 143 -13.82 7.98 6.28
CA LEU A 143 -13.75 6.64 5.68
C LEU A 143 -14.30 6.72 4.26
N TRP A 144 -13.59 6.14 3.31
CA TRP A 144 -14.08 6.00 1.94
C TRP A 144 -14.31 4.54 1.59
N ARG A 145 -15.21 4.32 0.63
CA ARG A 145 -15.51 3.01 0.04
C ARG A 145 -15.61 3.17 -1.47
N LEU A 146 -15.29 2.14 -2.21
CA LEU A 146 -15.52 2.13 -3.65
C LEU A 146 -17.00 2.40 -3.97
N ALA A 147 -17.27 3.17 -5.01
CA ALA A 147 -18.64 3.44 -5.43
C ALA A 147 -19.35 2.11 -5.76
N PRO A 148 -20.61 1.90 -5.35
CA PRO A 148 -21.30 0.61 -5.53
C PRO A 148 -21.33 0.12 -6.99
N SER A 149 -21.50 1.03 -7.95
CA SER A 149 -21.48 0.72 -9.39
C SER A 149 -20.12 0.23 -9.90
N ARG A 150 -19.02 0.60 -9.24
CA ARG A 150 -17.67 0.13 -9.57
C ARG A 150 -17.33 -1.17 -8.84
N ALA A 151 -17.84 -1.33 -7.63
CA ALA A 151 -17.56 -2.49 -6.78
C ALA A 151 -18.08 -3.82 -7.34
N THR A 152 -19.12 -3.80 -8.18
CA THR A 152 -19.66 -4.99 -8.85
C THR A 152 -18.66 -5.65 -9.80
N HIS A 153 -17.65 -4.90 -10.27
CA HIS A 153 -16.65 -5.38 -11.23
C HIS A 153 -15.30 -5.72 -10.56
N VAL A 154 -15.18 -5.53 -9.26
CA VAL A 154 -13.96 -5.88 -8.52
C VAL A 154 -14.12 -7.28 -7.92
N GLU A 155 -13.13 -8.13 -8.13
CA GLU A 155 -13.09 -9.47 -7.56
C GLU A 155 -12.57 -9.47 -6.11
N GLU A 156 -12.80 -10.57 -5.38
CA GLU A 156 -12.16 -10.78 -4.10
C GLU A 156 -10.67 -11.10 -4.27
N PRO A 157 -9.81 -10.77 -3.28
CA PRO A 157 -10.14 -10.11 -2.01
C PRO A 157 -10.25 -8.58 -2.11
N LEU A 158 -9.96 -8.01 -3.29
CA LEU A 158 -9.82 -6.57 -3.45
C LEU A 158 -11.15 -5.84 -3.22
N ARG A 159 -12.29 -6.42 -3.61
CA ARG A 159 -13.61 -5.87 -3.34
C ARG A 159 -13.88 -5.74 -1.83
N GLY A 160 -13.59 -6.78 -1.05
CA GLY A 160 -13.68 -6.76 0.40
C GLY A 160 -12.83 -5.65 1.02
N ILE A 161 -11.59 -5.49 0.55
CA ILE A 161 -10.70 -4.39 0.95
C ILE A 161 -11.35 -3.05 0.63
N LEU A 162 -11.72 -2.82 -0.62
CA LEU A 162 -12.18 -1.51 -1.12
C LEU A 162 -13.55 -1.08 -0.57
N CYS A 163 -14.42 -2.03 -0.22
CA CYS A 163 -15.72 -1.77 0.38
C CYS A 163 -15.72 -1.84 1.92
N GLY A 164 -14.67 -2.40 2.52
CA GLY A 164 -14.55 -2.62 3.96
C GLY A 164 -14.16 -1.39 4.79
N GLY A 165 -13.62 -1.67 5.98
CA GLY A 165 -13.17 -0.67 6.96
C GLY A 165 -11.90 0.10 6.59
N ARG A 166 -11.19 0.60 7.60
CA ARG A 166 -9.92 1.34 7.43
C ARG A 166 -8.72 0.42 7.25
N SER A 167 -8.71 -0.69 7.96
CA SER A 167 -7.66 -1.69 7.92
C SER A 167 -8.23 -3.03 8.33
N SER A 168 -7.63 -4.10 7.83
CA SER A 168 -7.93 -5.47 8.24
C SER A 168 -6.88 -6.41 7.66
N GLU A 169 -7.17 -7.69 7.76
CA GLU A 169 -6.44 -8.77 7.12
C GLU A 169 -7.41 -9.56 6.22
N CYS A 170 -6.90 -10.13 5.14
CA CYS A 170 -7.66 -11.04 4.29
C CYS A 170 -6.75 -12.07 3.64
N ARG A 171 -7.33 -13.18 3.19
CA ARG A 171 -6.63 -14.15 2.37
C ARG A 171 -6.27 -13.49 1.03
N TRP A 172 -5.02 -13.62 0.63
CA TRP A 172 -4.48 -13.07 -0.61
C TRP A 172 -4.10 -14.20 -1.57
N THR A 173 -4.85 -14.30 -2.65
CA THR A 173 -4.58 -15.21 -3.77
C THR A 173 -4.12 -14.35 -4.94
N GLY A 174 -2.85 -13.94 -4.91
CA GLY A 174 -2.20 -13.22 -6.01
C GLY A 174 -1.60 -14.15 -7.06
#